data_AF-A0A2P5CJN9-F1
#
_entry.id   AF-A0A2P5CJN9-F1
#
_cell.length_a   1.000
_cell.length_b   1.000
_cell.length_c   1.000
_cell.angle_alpha   90.00
_cell.angle_beta   90.00
_cell.angle_gamma   90.00
#
_symmetry.space_group_name_H-M   'P 1'
#
loop_
_entity.id
_entity.type
_entity.pdbx_description
1 polymer ?
#
loop_
_entity_poly.entity_id
_entity_poly.type
_entity_poly.pdbx_seq_one_letter_code
_entity_poly.pdbx_strand_id
1 'polypeptide(L)' 'LYRGDFKPSIEHQRRLNPAMKEVVKAEMLKLLYSRIIYTISDSSWVSPVQVVLKKVE' A
#
# COMPACT_ATOMS: atom_id res chain seq x y z
N LEU A 1 -23.99 -2.51 11.80
CA LEU A 1 -23.73 -3.53 10.76
C LEU A 1 -23.65 -2.83 9.41
N TYR A 2 -22.54 -2.13 9.14
CA TYR A 2 -22.32 -1.42 7.88
C TYR A 2 -21.88 -2.39 6.79
N ARG A 3 -22.81 -3.25 6.35
CA ARG A 3 -22.66 -4.05 5.14
C ARG A 3 -23.66 -3.52 4.11
N GLY A 4 -23.67 -2.20 3.92
CA GLY A 4 -24.48 -1.55 2.90
C GLY A 4 -23.67 -1.48 1.61
N ASP A 5 -23.95 -2.39 0.68
CA ASP A 5 -23.77 -2.30 -0.78
C ASP A 5 -22.54 -1.59 -1.37
N PHE A 6 -21.41 -1.53 -0.64
CA PHE A 6 -20.20 -0.92 -1.17
C PHE A 6 -19.46 -1.91 -2.07
N LYS A 7 -19.56 -1.69 -3.39
CA LYS A 7 -18.82 -2.47 -4.37
C LYS A 7 -17.32 -2.12 -4.27
N PRO A 8 -16.42 -3.11 -4.10
CA PRO A 8 -14.99 -2.86 -4.14
C PRO A 8 -14.57 -2.25 -5.47
N SER A 9 -14.00 -1.05 -5.41
CA SER A 9 -13.24 -0.48 -6.51
C SER A 9 -11.85 -1.09 -6.46
N ILE A 10 -11.47 -1.79 -7.53
CA ILE A 10 -10.14 -2.35 -7.69
C ILE A 10 -9.38 -1.44 -8.64
N GLU A 11 -8.55 -0.57 -8.09
CA GLU A 11 -7.63 0.24 -8.89
C GLU A 11 -6.33 -0.52 -9.12
N HIS A 12 -5.88 -0.55 -10.38
CA HIS A 12 -4.63 -1.21 -10.72
C HIS A 12 -3.45 -0.41 -10.17
N GLN A 13 -2.58 -1.08 -9.42
CA GLN A 13 -1.33 -0.50 -8.94
C GLN A 13 -0.46 -0.06 -10.13
N ARG A 14 0.03 1.19 -10.10
CA ARG A 14 0.99 1.68 -11.09
C ARG A 14 2.31 0.90 -10.98
N ARG A 15 2.94 0.62 -12.12
CA ARG A 15 4.25 -0.06 -12.17
C ARG A 15 5.30 0.84 -11.53
N LEU A 16 6.01 0.29 -10.54
CA LEU A 16 7.18 0.92 -9.92
C LEU A 16 8.47 0.42 -10.57
N ASN A 17 9.47 1.30 -10.65
CA ASN A 17 10.82 0.94 -11.09
C ASN A 17 11.43 -0.09 -10.12
N PRO A 18 12.30 -1.02 -10.58
CA PRO A 18 12.88 -2.05 -9.72
C PRO A 18 13.55 -1.51 -8.45
N ALA A 19 14.40 -0.48 -8.57
CA ALA A 19 15.02 0.17 -7.41
C ALA A 19 14.00 0.73 -6.41
N MET A 20 12.91 1.33 -6.91
CA MET A 20 11.84 1.84 -6.06
C MET A 20 11.07 0.73 -5.35
N LYS A 21 10.95 -0.46 -5.96
CA LYS A 21 10.29 -1.61 -5.30
C LYS A 21 11.05 -2.05 -4.06
N GLU A 22 12.39 -2.03 -4.09
CA GLU A 22 13.21 -2.41 -2.93
C GLU A 22 13.05 -1.41 -1.79
N VAL A 23 13.09 -0.11 -2.10
CA VAL A 23 12.85 0.97 -1.13
C VAL A 23 11.45 0.85 -0.51
N VAL A 24 10.41 0.67 -1.32
CA VAL A 24 9.03 0.50 -0.83
C VAL A 24 8.90 -0.71 0.06
N LYS A 25 9.47 -1.85 -0.31
CA LYS A 25 9.43 -3.06 0.53
C LYS A 25 10.07 -2.82 1.88
N ALA A 26 11.23 -2.15 1.93
CA ALA A 26 11.90 -1.82 3.18
C ALA A 26 11.05 -0.89 4.06
N GLU A 27 10.45 0.15 3.48
CA GLU A 27 9.56 1.06 4.19
C GLU A 27 8.28 0.37 4.69
N MET A 28 7.64 -0.49 3.87
CA MET A 28 6.47 -1.27 4.30
C MET A 28 6.80 -2.19 5.47
N LEU A 29 7.97 -2.84 5.46
CA LEU A 29 8.41 -3.65 6.60
C LEU A 29 8.59 -2.81 7.85
N LYS A 30 9.21 -1.62 7.76
CA LYS A 30 9.34 -0.70 8.91
C LYS A 30 7.97 -0.32 9.48
N LEU A 31 6.99 0.00 8.62
CA LEU A 31 5.63 0.34 9.04
C LEU A 31 4.89 -0.85 9.68
N LEU A 32 5.15 -2.06 9.19
CA LEU A 32 4.59 -3.28 9.77
C LEU A 32 5.21 -3.56 11.15
N TYR A 33 6.54 -3.42 11.29
CA TYR A 33 7.24 -3.57 12.57
C TYR A 33 6.82 -2.52 13.60
N SER A 34 6.57 -1.28 13.17
CA SER A 34 6.02 -0.23 14.04
C SER A 34 4.53 -0.39 14.33
N ARG A 35 3.87 -1.44 13.79
CA ARG A 35 2.44 -1.73 13.94
C ARG A 35 1.52 -0.61 13.43
N ILE A 36 1.98 0.20 12.48
CA ILE A 36 1.16 1.24 11.83
C ILE A 36 0.23 0.60 10.78
N ILE A 37 0.71 -0.42 10.07
CA ILE A 37 -0.07 -1.18 9.09
C ILE A 37 -0.21 -2.64 9.51
N TYR A 38 -1.21 -3.33 8.98
CA TYR A 38 -1.49 -4.74 9.20
C TYR A 38 -1.66 -5.47 7.86
N THR A 39 -1.28 -6.74 7.82
CA THR A 39 -1.49 -7.59 6.65
C THR A 39 -2.94 -8.02 6.59
N ILE A 40 -3.62 -7.73 5.48
CA ILE A 40 -4.98 -8.22 5.20
C ILE A 40 -4.88 -9.18 4.03
N SER A 41 -5.24 -10.44 4.24
CA SER A 41 -5.16 -11.47 3.19
C SER A 41 -6.46 -11.65 2.42
N ASP A 42 -7.60 -11.29 3.00
CA ASP A 42 -8.95 -11.62 2.54
C ASP A 42 -9.75 -10.41 2.01
N SER A 43 -9.15 -9.23 1.89
CA SER A 43 -9.84 -8.06 1.35
C SER A 43 -9.88 -8.07 -0.18
N SER A 44 -11.07 -7.86 -0.74
CA SER A 44 -11.28 -7.57 -2.17
C SER A 44 -10.84 -6.16 -2.57
N TRP A 45 -10.40 -5.35 -1.61
CA TRP A 45 -9.97 -3.96 -1.79
C TRP A 45 -8.49 -3.89 -2.15
N VAL A 46 -8.15 -3.04 -3.11
CA VAL A 46 -6.75 -2.67 -3.43
C VAL A 46 -6.62 -1.17 -3.25
N SER A 47 -5.70 -0.75 -2.36
CA SER A 47 -5.32 0.65 -2.22
C SER A 47 -4.04 0.91 -3.01
N PRO A 48 -4.05 1.76 -4.05
CA PRO A 48 -2.85 2.12 -4.78
C PRO A 48 -1.82 2.77 -3.86
N VAL A 49 -0.56 2.38 -4.00
CA VAL A 49 0.59 2.98 -3.30
C VAL A 49 1.31 3.91 -4.27
N GLN A 50 1.43 5.18 -3.91
CA GLN A 50 2.28 6.14 -4.58
C GLN A 50 3.54 6.39 -3.77
N VAL A 51 4.66 6.52 -4.49
CA VAL A 51 5.98 6.78 -3.90
C VAL A 51 6.50 8.05 -4.52
N VAL A 52 6.84 9.00 -3.67
CA VAL A 52 7.44 10.27 -4.06
C VAL A 52 8.75 10.39 -3.32
N LEU A 53 9.83 10.67 -4.06
CA LEU A 53 11.11 10.94 -3.43
C LEU A 53 10.99 12.24 -2.64
N LYS A 54 11.25 12.16 -1.33
CA LYS A 54 11.32 13.36 -0.50
C LYS A 54 12.60 14.11 -0.85
N LYS A 55 12.48 15.37 -1.27
CA LYS A 55 13.63 16.27 -1.37
C LYS A 55 14.15 16.50 0.05
N VAL A 56 15.43 16.19 0.27
CA VAL A 56 16.14 16.55 1.49
C VAL A 56 16.74 17.93 1.24
N GLU A 57 16.37 18.91 2.06
CA GLU A 57 17.00 20.23 2.10
C GLU A 57 18.25 20.19 2.97
#